data_AF-A0A9E6UNR4-F1
#
_entry.id   AF-A0A9E6UNR4-F1
#
_cell.length_a   1.000
_cell.length_b   1.000
_cell.length_c   1.000
_cell.angle_alpha   90.00
_cell.angle_beta   90.00
_cell.angle_gamma   90.00
#
_symmetry.space_group_name_H-M   'P 1'
#
loop_
_entity.id
_entity.type
_entity.pdbx_description
1 polymer ?
#
loop_
_entity_poly.entity_id
_entity_poly.type
_entity_poly.pdbx_seq_one_letter_code
_entity_poly.pdbx_strand_id
1 'polypeptide(L)'
;MDDVLDAIRDGKPDFAPGVRRRVAFHEAGHVVVTLALGVCRVGSAAITSDGGHTEILQDLTDHTVEGLTAMIAQALAGRIAERLVYGEIRSGSGGSRDSDIALATHVATAIEASFGLGEQGPLYLGEPDRVVGGNAFALVSSAVRARLRMAEETAARALAANSCTFERVAEALARETYLARQRIEELTRDLVKTPVFDWPEEHEPHMGPLQ
;
A
#
# COMPACT_ATOMS: atom_id res chain seq x y z
N MET A 1 6.98 14.69 -27.04
CA MET A 1 6.50 13.77 -25.99
C MET A 1 7.50 12.64 -25.79
N ASP A 2 8.07 12.11 -26.88
CA ASP A 2 9.18 11.13 -26.84
C ASP A 2 10.44 11.63 -26.10
N ASP A 3 10.85 12.89 -26.31
CA ASP A 3 12.06 13.46 -25.65
C ASP A 3 12.02 13.45 -24.10
N VAL A 4 10.84 13.55 -23.50
CA VAL A 4 10.70 13.54 -22.03
C VAL A 4 10.81 12.12 -21.49
N LEU A 5 10.29 11.14 -22.22
CA LEU A 5 10.38 9.73 -21.85
C LEU A 5 11.78 9.17 -22.08
N ASP A 6 12.50 9.65 -23.10
CA ASP A 6 13.89 9.26 -23.34
C ASP A 6 14.85 9.84 -22.30
N ALA A 7 14.62 11.07 -21.83
CA ALA A 7 15.39 11.68 -20.74
C ALA A 7 15.24 10.92 -19.40
N ILE A 8 14.06 10.32 -19.15
CA ILE A 8 13.81 9.53 -17.92
C ILE A 8 14.48 8.15 -17.98
N ARG A 9 14.74 7.60 -19.17
CA ARG A 9 15.28 6.23 -19.33
C ARG A 9 16.77 6.10 -19.05
N ASP A 10 17.53 7.20 -19.09
CA ASP A 10 18.99 7.24 -18.91
C ASP A 10 19.72 6.15 -19.76
N GLY A 11 19.22 5.91 -20.98
CA GLY A 11 19.79 4.92 -21.91
C GLY A 11 19.60 3.43 -21.54
N LYS A 12 18.84 3.11 -20.48
CA LYS A 12 18.54 1.71 -20.11
C LYS A 12 17.48 1.10 -21.04
N PRO A 13 17.61 -0.20 -21.41
CA PRO A 13 16.65 -0.86 -22.27
C PRO A 13 15.29 -1.02 -21.59
N ASP A 14 14.22 -0.96 -22.39
CA ASP A 14 12.87 -1.23 -21.91
C ASP A 14 12.74 -2.62 -21.29
N PHE A 15 11.88 -2.73 -20.29
CA PHE A 15 11.49 -4.03 -19.75
C PHE A 15 10.91 -4.93 -20.85
N ALA A 16 11.27 -6.20 -20.81
CA ALA A 16 10.58 -7.23 -21.58
C ALA A 16 9.06 -7.15 -21.33
N PRO A 17 8.18 -7.37 -22.33
CA PRO A 17 6.74 -7.14 -22.19
C PRO A 17 6.10 -7.82 -20.98
N GLY A 18 6.52 -9.05 -20.65
CA GLY A 18 6.03 -9.77 -19.46
C GLY A 18 6.49 -9.15 -18.12
N VAL A 19 7.68 -8.56 -18.08
CA VAL A 19 8.19 -7.82 -16.93
C VAL A 19 7.42 -6.52 -16.76
N ARG A 20 7.24 -5.75 -17.84
CA ARG A 20 6.46 -4.50 -17.82
C ARG A 20 5.03 -4.74 -17.34
N ARG A 21 4.36 -5.77 -17.87
CA ARG A 21 3.00 -6.11 -17.44
C ARG A 21 2.96 -6.42 -15.95
N ARG A 22 3.89 -7.22 -15.43
CA ARG A 22 3.94 -7.53 -14.00
C ARG A 22 4.11 -6.28 -13.13
N VAL A 23 5.05 -5.40 -13.49
CA VAL A 23 5.24 -4.12 -12.78
C VAL A 23 3.98 -3.27 -12.84
N ALA A 24 3.27 -3.25 -13.97
CA ALA A 24 2.00 -2.53 -14.08
C ALA A 24 0.93 -3.06 -13.11
N PHE A 25 0.81 -4.39 -12.96
CA PHE A 25 -0.10 -5.00 -12.00
C PHE A 25 0.32 -4.70 -10.55
N HIS A 26 1.63 -4.67 -10.28
CA HIS A 26 2.17 -4.28 -8.97
C HIS A 26 1.76 -2.85 -8.60
N GLU A 27 2.07 -1.87 -9.45
CA GLU A 27 1.72 -0.46 -9.22
C GLU A 27 0.20 -0.23 -9.17
N ALA A 28 -0.56 -0.89 -10.05
CA ALA A 28 -2.02 -0.84 -10.01
C ALA A 28 -2.58 -1.35 -8.67
N GLY A 29 -1.89 -2.29 -8.03
CA GLY A 29 -2.17 -2.73 -6.67
C GLY A 29 -2.17 -1.56 -5.68
N HIS A 30 -1.07 -0.81 -5.63
CA HIS A 30 -0.95 0.37 -4.77
C HIS A 30 -2.04 1.40 -5.07
N VAL A 31 -2.30 1.71 -6.36
CA VAL A 31 -3.31 2.68 -6.77
C VAL A 31 -4.70 2.28 -6.26
N VAL A 32 -5.14 1.05 -6.57
CA VAL A 32 -6.51 0.61 -6.24
C VAL A 32 -6.71 0.47 -4.74
N VAL A 33 -5.77 -0.15 -4.02
CA VAL A 33 -5.90 -0.30 -2.57
C VAL A 33 -5.93 1.06 -1.87
N THR A 34 -5.07 2.00 -2.27
CA THR A 34 -5.08 3.36 -1.72
C THR A 34 -6.46 4.01 -1.85
N LEU A 35 -7.01 3.99 -3.08
CA LEU A 35 -8.27 4.64 -3.36
C LEU A 35 -9.45 3.91 -2.73
N ALA A 36 -9.41 2.59 -2.63
CA ALA A 36 -10.47 1.78 -2.03
C ALA A 36 -10.58 1.98 -0.52
N LEU A 37 -9.44 2.07 0.18
CA LEU A 37 -9.44 2.31 1.63
C LEU A 37 -9.69 3.79 1.98
N GLY A 38 -9.47 4.71 1.03
CA GLY A 38 -9.88 6.12 1.17
C GLY A 38 -9.07 6.95 2.17
N VAL A 39 -7.97 6.42 2.69
CA VAL A 39 -7.13 7.08 3.71
C VAL A 39 -6.05 7.99 3.12
N CYS A 40 -5.67 7.77 1.86
CA CYS A 40 -4.66 8.57 1.16
C CYS A 40 -5.12 8.87 -0.26
N ARG A 41 -4.43 9.80 -0.92
CA ARG A 41 -4.66 10.16 -2.32
C ARG A 41 -3.53 9.61 -3.20
N VAL A 42 -3.81 9.43 -4.48
CA VAL A 42 -2.81 9.02 -5.49
C VAL A 42 -2.49 10.22 -6.38
N GLY A 43 -1.21 10.57 -6.50
CA GLY A 43 -0.72 11.65 -7.36
C GLY A 43 -0.43 11.17 -8.78
N SER A 44 0.28 10.05 -8.92
CA SER A 44 0.64 9.46 -10.20
C SER A 44 1.08 8.00 -10.05
N ALA A 45 1.13 7.27 -11.16
CA ALA A 45 1.74 5.94 -11.24
C ALA A 45 2.59 5.85 -12.51
N ALA A 46 3.78 5.27 -12.43
CA ALA A 46 4.75 5.24 -13.50
C ALA A 46 5.50 3.90 -13.56
N ILE A 47 5.96 3.53 -14.75
CA ILE A 47 6.94 2.47 -14.98
C ILE A 47 8.13 3.10 -15.70
N THR A 48 9.27 3.12 -15.03
CA THR A 48 10.55 3.59 -15.57
C THR A 48 11.45 2.39 -15.88
N SER A 49 12.67 2.65 -16.37
CA SER A 49 13.68 1.59 -16.56
C SER A 49 14.18 0.98 -15.25
N ASP A 50 13.99 1.67 -14.12
CA ASP A 50 14.42 1.23 -12.78
C ASP A 50 13.35 0.50 -11.98
N GLY A 51 12.10 0.49 -12.47
CA GLY A 51 10.99 -0.19 -11.80
C GLY A 51 9.67 0.54 -11.96
N GLY A 52 8.73 0.20 -11.09
CA GLY A 52 7.47 0.94 -10.94
C GLY A 52 7.60 1.98 -9.82
N HIS A 53 6.78 3.03 -9.90
CA HIS A 53 6.62 4.00 -8.83
C HIS A 53 5.19 4.51 -8.78
N THR A 54 4.58 4.45 -7.60
CA THR A 54 3.28 5.06 -7.32
C THR A 54 3.46 6.17 -6.30
N GLU A 55 3.09 7.39 -6.68
CA GLU A 55 3.14 8.56 -5.80
C GLU A 55 1.88 8.60 -4.94
N ILE A 56 2.04 8.38 -3.63
CA ILE A 56 0.97 8.45 -2.65
C ILE A 56 1.07 9.77 -1.89
N LEU A 57 0.00 10.56 -1.93
CA LEU A 57 -0.13 11.82 -1.22
C LEU A 57 -0.83 11.55 0.12
N GLN A 58 -0.02 11.46 1.18
CA GLN A 58 -0.48 11.24 2.55
C GLN A 58 -0.92 12.57 3.17
N ASP A 59 -2.08 12.57 3.83
CA ASP A 59 -2.48 13.65 4.73
C ASP A 59 -2.09 13.23 6.15
N LEU A 60 -0.98 13.78 6.66
CA LEU A 60 -0.31 13.30 7.88
C LEU A 60 -0.98 13.82 9.18
N THR A 61 -2.28 14.07 9.15
CA THR A 61 -3.00 14.60 10.31
C THR A 61 -3.90 13.54 10.93
N ASP A 62 -3.62 13.23 12.21
CA ASP A 62 -4.35 12.29 13.08
C ASP A 62 -4.30 10.80 12.68
N HIS A 63 -3.26 10.09 13.12
CA HIS A 63 -3.04 8.68 12.82
C HIS A 63 -3.87 7.74 13.70
N THR A 64 -5.11 7.48 13.30
CA THR A 64 -5.91 6.39 13.88
C THR A 64 -5.29 5.03 13.56
N VAL A 65 -5.59 4.01 14.37
CA VAL A 65 -5.19 2.61 14.10
C VAL A 65 -5.70 2.15 12.73
N GLU A 66 -6.88 2.61 12.35
CA GLU A 66 -7.47 2.35 11.04
C GLU A 66 -6.62 2.94 9.90
N GLY A 67 -6.27 4.23 10.01
CA GLY A 67 -5.43 4.91 9.02
C GLY A 67 -4.05 4.25 8.88
N LEU A 68 -3.41 3.90 10.00
CA LEU A 68 -2.12 3.21 9.98
C LEU A 68 -2.24 1.80 9.39
N THR A 69 -3.32 1.07 9.68
CA THR A 69 -3.56 -0.25 9.09
C THR A 69 -3.77 -0.16 7.57
N ALA A 70 -4.48 0.87 7.12
CA ALA A 70 -4.66 1.12 5.69
C ALA A 70 -3.35 1.51 4.99
N MET A 71 -2.46 2.26 5.65
CA MET A 71 -1.10 2.51 5.15
C MET A 71 -0.30 1.22 4.98
N ILE A 72 -0.39 0.29 5.94
CA ILE A 72 0.25 -1.02 5.82
C ILE A 72 -0.35 -1.80 4.64
N ALA A 73 -1.67 -1.81 4.48
CA ALA A 73 -2.35 -2.51 3.38
C ALA A 73 -1.97 -1.91 2.02
N GLN A 74 -1.90 -0.59 1.92
CA GLN A 74 -1.42 0.12 0.74
C GLN A 74 0.03 -0.25 0.41
N ALA A 75 0.92 -0.27 1.39
CA ALA A 75 2.32 -0.65 1.18
C ALA A 75 2.43 -2.11 0.70
N LEU A 76 1.63 -3.03 1.24
CA LEU A 76 1.65 -4.44 0.82
C LEU A 76 0.83 -4.72 -0.45
N ALA A 77 0.20 -3.72 -1.07
CA ALA A 77 -0.72 -3.94 -2.17
C ALA A 77 -0.05 -4.54 -3.42
N GLY A 78 1.15 -4.09 -3.77
CA GLY A 78 1.87 -4.56 -4.96
C GLY A 78 2.15 -6.06 -4.94
N ARG A 79 2.69 -6.58 -3.83
CA ARG A 79 2.87 -8.04 -3.65
C ARG A 79 1.57 -8.84 -3.65
N ILE A 80 0.47 -8.26 -3.14
CA ILE A 80 -0.83 -8.95 -3.14
C ILE A 80 -1.41 -9.00 -4.55
N ALA A 81 -1.28 -7.91 -5.31
CA ALA A 81 -1.58 -7.89 -6.73
C ALA A 81 -0.82 -8.97 -7.50
N GLU A 82 0.49 -9.11 -7.27
CA GLU A 82 1.28 -10.17 -7.89
C GLU A 82 0.78 -11.57 -7.54
N ARG A 83 0.51 -11.82 -6.25
CA ARG A 83 -0.02 -13.11 -5.78
C ARG A 83 -1.35 -13.47 -6.44
N LEU A 84 -2.27 -12.51 -6.55
CA LEU A 84 -3.59 -12.74 -7.12
C LEU A 84 -3.55 -13.03 -8.63
N VAL A 85 -2.64 -12.37 -9.36
CA VAL A 85 -2.57 -12.46 -10.83
C VAL A 85 -1.66 -13.59 -11.31
N TYR A 86 -0.55 -13.81 -10.62
CA TYR A 86 0.51 -14.74 -11.04
C TYR A 86 0.64 -15.97 -10.13
N GLY A 87 -0.07 -16.02 -9.00
CA GLY A 87 0.01 -17.13 -8.05
C GLY A 87 1.28 -17.15 -7.20
N GLU A 88 2.19 -16.20 -7.39
CA GLU A 88 3.46 -16.10 -6.67
C GLU A 88 3.84 -14.64 -6.40
N ILE A 89 4.60 -14.42 -5.33
CA ILE A 89 5.14 -13.11 -4.94
C ILE A 89 6.60 -13.04 -5.38
N ARG A 90 7.03 -11.92 -5.97
CA ARG A 90 8.44 -11.67 -6.31
C ARG A 90 9.13 -10.83 -5.24
N SER A 91 10.46 -10.79 -5.31
CA SER A 91 11.30 -10.02 -4.39
C SER A 91 11.19 -8.49 -4.56
N GLY A 92 10.42 -7.99 -5.55
CA GLY A 92 10.35 -6.56 -5.89
C GLY A 92 9.83 -5.66 -4.77
N SER A 93 8.97 -6.17 -3.89
CA SER A 93 8.46 -5.45 -2.71
C SER A 93 9.46 -5.39 -1.53
N GLY A 94 10.70 -5.86 -1.69
CA GLY A 94 11.65 -5.99 -0.58
C GLY A 94 13.11 -5.69 -0.95
N GLY A 95 13.99 -5.70 0.05
CA GLY A 95 15.45 -5.67 -0.14
C GLY A 95 16.13 -4.32 0.15
N SER A 96 15.39 -3.22 0.26
CA SER A 96 15.89 -1.90 0.65
C SER A 96 15.08 -1.31 1.81
N ARG A 97 15.59 -0.23 2.43
CA ARG A 97 14.85 0.51 3.48
C ARG A 97 13.61 1.22 2.94
N ASP A 98 13.63 1.53 1.64
CA ASP A 98 12.55 2.24 0.95
C ASP A 98 11.56 1.27 0.27
N SER A 99 11.70 -0.04 0.53
CA SER A 99 10.81 -1.06 -0.03
C SER A 99 9.46 -1.13 0.69
N ASP A 100 8.43 -1.59 -0.02
CA ASP A 100 7.08 -1.83 0.51
C ASP A 100 7.06 -2.58 1.85
N ILE A 101 7.82 -3.68 1.94
CA ILE A 101 7.89 -4.51 3.14
C ILE A 101 8.56 -3.74 4.29
N ALA A 102 9.59 -2.94 4.00
CA ALA A 102 10.25 -2.14 5.01
C ALA A 102 9.31 -1.05 5.55
N LEU A 103 8.60 -0.34 4.67
CA LEU A 103 7.59 0.66 5.05
C LEU A 103 6.46 0.02 5.89
N ALA A 104 5.89 -1.09 5.41
CA ALA A 104 4.84 -1.81 6.12
C ALA A 104 5.30 -2.27 7.52
N THR A 105 6.53 -2.81 7.61
CA THR A 105 7.11 -3.26 8.89
C THR A 105 7.37 -2.09 9.83
N HIS A 106 7.84 -0.95 9.32
CA HIS A 106 8.08 0.26 10.09
C HIS A 106 6.77 0.77 10.70
N VAL A 107 5.71 0.92 9.89
CA VAL A 107 4.40 1.38 10.38
C VAL A 107 3.79 0.39 11.38
N ALA A 108 3.84 -0.91 11.10
CA ALA A 108 3.36 -1.93 12.03
C ALA A 108 4.11 -1.90 13.37
N THR A 109 5.43 -1.69 13.33
CA THR A 109 6.25 -1.54 14.54
C THR A 109 5.91 -0.26 15.29
N ALA A 110 5.64 0.84 14.60
CA ALA A 110 5.21 2.09 15.23
C ALA A 110 3.92 1.93 16.04
N ILE A 111 2.94 1.19 15.51
CA ILE A 111 1.70 0.87 16.22
C ILE A 111 2.01 0.09 17.51
N GLU A 112 2.84 -0.96 17.42
CA GLU A 112 3.09 -1.90 18.52
C GLU A 112 4.09 -1.41 19.57
N ALA A 113 4.99 -0.50 19.22
CA ALA A 113 6.13 -0.14 20.06
C ALA A 113 6.23 1.36 20.37
N SER A 114 5.58 2.24 19.59
CA SER A 114 5.79 3.69 19.70
C SER A 114 4.52 4.46 20.06
N PHE A 115 3.37 4.12 19.46
CA PHE A 115 2.14 4.90 19.63
C PHE A 115 1.26 4.43 20.80
N GLY A 116 1.55 3.28 21.38
CA GLY A 116 0.73 2.70 22.44
C GLY A 116 -0.66 2.24 21.95
N LEU A 117 -0.77 1.99 20.64
CA LEU A 117 -2.01 1.61 19.95
C LEU A 117 -2.08 0.10 19.65
N GLY A 118 -1.03 -0.63 20.04
CA GLY A 118 -0.86 -2.05 19.81
C GLY A 118 -1.31 -2.94 20.96
N GLU A 119 -1.00 -4.23 20.86
CA GLU A 119 -1.34 -5.25 21.87
C GLU A 119 -0.66 -4.98 23.22
N GLN A 120 0.44 -4.23 23.22
CA GLN A 120 1.16 -3.81 24.43
C GLN A 120 0.44 -2.69 25.21
N GLY A 121 -0.64 -2.13 24.67
CA GLY A 121 -1.33 -0.98 25.26
C GLY A 121 -0.43 0.26 25.29
N PRO A 122 -0.60 1.19 26.25
CA PRO A 122 0.10 2.48 26.32
C PRO A 122 1.57 2.35 26.77
N LEU A 123 2.32 1.43 26.15
CA LEU A 123 3.73 1.20 26.39
C LEU A 123 4.58 1.80 25.27
N TYR A 124 5.65 2.50 25.66
CA TYR A 124 6.65 3.02 24.73
C TYR A 124 7.94 2.20 24.83
N LEU A 125 8.30 1.49 23.75
CA LEU A 125 9.52 0.69 23.63
C LEU A 125 10.61 1.38 22.83
N GLY A 126 10.27 2.40 22.03
CA GLY A 126 11.22 3.20 21.25
C GLY A 126 10.72 3.58 19.86
N GLU A 127 11.57 4.28 19.11
CA GLU A 127 11.33 4.60 17.70
C GLU A 127 11.37 3.33 16.82
N PRO A 128 10.57 3.23 15.75
CA PRO A 128 10.43 1.99 14.98
C PRO A 128 11.75 1.46 14.43
N ASP A 129 12.61 2.32 13.86
CA ASP A 129 13.89 1.89 13.29
C ASP A 129 14.85 1.33 14.35
N ARG A 130 14.85 1.91 15.55
CA ARG A 130 15.64 1.40 16.68
C ARG A 130 15.09 0.07 17.18
N VAL A 131 13.77 -0.06 17.22
CA VAL A 131 13.11 -1.30 17.64
C VAL A 131 13.42 -2.42 16.64
N VAL A 132 13.20 -2.20 15.34
CA VAL A 132 13.48 -3.17 14.26
C VAL A 132 14.93 -3.64 14.28
N GLY A 133 15.88 -2.74 14.54
CA GLY A 133 17.31 -3.08 14.61
C GLY A 133 17.79 -3.64 15.95
N GLY A 134 16.92 -3.76 16.96
CA GLY A 134 17.30 -4.05 18.34
C GLY A 134 16.60 -5.25 18.97
N ASN A 135 17.03 -5.60 20.20
CA ASN A 135 16.47 -6.72 20.94
C ASN A 135 14.98 -6.55 21.28
N ALA A 136 14.49 -5.31 21.35
CA ALA A 136 13.10 -5.01 21.63
C ALA A 136 12.14 -5.54 20.54
N PHE A 137 12.60 -5.74 19.30
CA PHE A 137 11.75 -6.28 18.23
C PHE A 137 11.16 -7.64 18.61
N ALA A 138 11.91 -8.46 19.35
CA ALA A 138 11.43 -9.78 19.78
C ALA A 138 10.11 -9.69 20.58
N LEU A 139 9.93 -8.63 21.38
CA LEU A 139 8.75 -8.40 22.21
C LEU A 139 7.49 -8.13 21.38
N VAL A 140 7.63 -7.51 20.21
CA VAL A 140 6.50 -7.08 19.37
C VAL A 140 6.37 -7.88 18.06
N SER A 141 7.34 -8.75 17.75
CA SER A 141 7.45 -9.41 16.44
C SER A 141 6.21 -10.24 16.05
N SER A 142 5.53 -10.85 17.02
CA SER A 142 4.29 -11.59 16.76
C SER A 142 3.15 -10.66 16.35
N ALA A 143 2.93 -9.59 17.11
CA ALA A 143 1.90 -8.58 16.84
C ALA A 143 2.16 -7.85 15.51
N VAL A 144 3.42 -7.50 15.24
CA VAL A 144 3.84 -6.94 13.93
C VAL A 144 3.48 -7.88 12.78
N ARG A 145 3.80 -9.18 12.90
CA ARG A 145 3.42 -10.18 11.87
C ARG A 145 1.90 -10.30 11.72
N ALA A 146 1.15 -10.25 12.81
CA ALA A 146 -0.31 -10.31 12.77
C ALA A 146 -0.89 -9.11 12.00
N ARG A 147 -0.39 -7.89 12.24
CA ARG A 147 -0.79 -6.69 11.48
C ARG A 147 -0.46 -6.79 10.01
N LEU A 148 0.74 -7.25 9.65
CA LEU A 148 1.13 -7.41 8.26
C LEU A 148 0.19 -8.39 7.54
N ARG A 149 -0.17 -9.52 8.17
CA ARG A 149 -1.12 -10.50 7.61
C ARG A 149 -2.52 -9.92 7.44
N MET A 150 -3.04 -9.24 8.46
CA MET A 150 -4.33 -8.55 8.41
C MET A 150 -4.36 -7.53 7.26
N ALA A 151 -3.29 -6.76 7.10
CA ALA A 151 -3.16 -5.79 6.03
C ALA A 151 -3.09 -6.43 4.64
N GLU A 152 -2.40 -7.57 4.48
CA GLU A 152 -2.42 -8.37 3.23
C GLU A 152 -3.83 -8.85 2.89
N GLU A 153 -4.61 -9.29 3.89
CA GLU A 153 -6.00 -9.70 3.71
C GLU A 153 -6.89 -8.52 3.31
N THR A 154 -6.73 -7.36 3.96
CA THR A 154 -7.45 -6.13 3.61
C THR A 154 -7.12 -5.68 2.18
N ALA A 155 -5.86 -5.71 1.77
CA ALA A 155 -5.45 -5.42 0.40
C ALA A 155 -6.08 -6.41 -0.60
N ALA A 156 -6.11 -7.71 -0.26
CA ALA A 156 -6.73 -8.74 -1.09
C ALA A 156 -8.25 -8.52 -1.25
N ARG A 157 -8.97 -8.17 -0.17
CA ARG A 157 -10.39 -7.83 -0.23
C ARG A 157 -10.65 -6.62 -1.13
N ALA A 158 -9.87 -5.55 -0.96
CA ALA A 158 -9.99 -4.34 -1.75
C ALA A 158 -9.75 -4.60 -3.26
N LEU A 159 -8.73 -5.38 -3.61
CA LEU A 159 -8.44 -5.76 -5.00
C LEU A 159 -9.51 -6.69 -5.58
N ALA A 160 -10.00 -7.65 -4.80
CA ALA A 160 -11.05 -8.57 -5.26
C ALA A 160 -12.38 -7.84 -5.51
N ALA A 161 -12.78 -6.93 -4.61
CA ALA A 161 -13.97 -6.09 -4.76
C ALA A 161 -13.88 -5.15 -5.97
N ASN A 162 -12.67 -4.83 -6.42
CA ASN A 162 -12.39 -3.89 -7.51
C ASN A 162 -11.68 -4.56 -8.69
N SER A 163 -11.88 -5.85 -8.94
CA SER A 163 -11.11 -6.63 -9.92
C SER A 163 -11.12 -6.03 -11.34
N CYS A 164 -12.28 -5.60 -11.84
CA CYS A 164 -12.40 -4.96 -13.14
C CYS A 164 -11.63 -3.62 -13.21
N THR A 165 -11.75 -2.80 -12.17
CA THR A 165 -11.02 -1.52 -12.06
C THR A 165 -9.52 -1.75 -11.95
N PHE A 166 -9.10 -2.75 -11.18
CA PHE A 166 -7.71 -3.16 -11.01
C PHE A 166 -7.07 -3.59 -12.33
N GLU A 167 -7.70 -4.50 -13.06
CA GLU A 167 -7.22 -4.89 -14.39
C GLU A 167 -7.18 -3.71 -15.36
N ARG A 168 -8.19 -2.84 -15.33
CA ARG A 168 -8.26 -1.66 -16.19
C ARG A 168 -7.10 -0.67 -15.92
N VAL A 169 -6.78 -0.41 -14.65
CA VAL A 169 -5.64 0.44 -14.27
C VAL A 169 -4.32 -0.22 -14.67
N ALA A 170 -4.15 -1.51 -14.40
CA ALA A 170 -2.94 -2.25 -14.74
C ALA A 170 -2.68 -2.26 -16.25
N GLU A 171 -3.70 -2.56 -17.06
CA GLU A 171 -3.58 -2.59 -18.52
C GLU A 171 -3.38 -1.19 -19.12
N ALA A 172 -3.95 -0.14 -18.51
CA ALA A 172 -3.66 1.24 -18.90
C ALA A 172 -2.19 1.57 -18.61
N LEU A 173 -1.70 1.30 -17.41
CA LEU A 173 -0.31 1.59 -17.02
C LEU A 173 0.71 0.78 -17.84
N ALA A 174 0.39 -0.48 -18.17
CA ALA A 174 1.26 -1.32 -19.01
C ALA A 174 1.43 -0.78 -20.45
N ARG A 175 0.43 -0.05 -20.95
CA ARG A 175 0.44 0.59 -22.29
C ARG A 175 1.00 2.01 -22.26
N GLU A 176 0.55 2.81 -21.29
CA GLU A 176 0.81 4.25 -21.22
C GLU A 176 2.12 4.56 -20.48
N THR A 177 2.64 3.63 -19.67
CA THR A 177 3.84 3.75 -18.80
C THR A 177 3.83 4.86 -17.76
N TYR A 178 2.89 5.80 -17.86
CA TYR A 178 2.66 6.88 -16.91
C TYR A 178 1.17 7.22 -16.88
N LEU A 179 0.61 7.28 -15.68
CA LEU A 179 -0.75 7.72 -15.42
C LEU A 179 -0.71 8.89 -14.44
N ALA A 180 -1.12 10.08 -14.91
CA ALA A 180 -1.33 11.23 -14.04
C ALA A 180 -2.63 11.06 -13.23
N ARG A 181 -2.76 11.82 -12.13
CA ARG A 181 -3.94 11.82 -11.25
C ARG A 181 -5.28 11.81 -11.98
N GLN A 182 -5.50 12.74 -12.92
CA GLN A 182 -6.78 12.85 -13.62
C GLN A 182 -7.12 11.56 -14.38
N ARG A 183 -6.12 10.93 -15.00
CA ARG A 183 -6.28 9.65 -15.71
C ARG A 183 -6.61 8.52 -14.75
N ILE A 184 -5.99 8.50 -13.57
CA ILE A 184 -6.30 7.54 -12.52
C ILE A 184 -7.75 7.73 -12.04
N GLU A 185 -8.20 8.97 -11.81
CA GLU A 185 -9.57 9.31 -11.40
C GLU A 185 -10.60 8.84 -12.45
N GLU A 186 -10.32 9.02 -13.74
CA GLU A 186 -11.16 8.48 -14.83
C GLU A 186 -11.24 6.96 -14.79
N LEU A 187 -10.10 6.29 -14.63
CA LEU A 187 -9.99 4.83 -14.61
C LEU A 187 -10.55 4.20 -13.33
N THR A 188 -10.89 4.98 -12.31
CA THR A 188 -11.35 4.50 -10.99
C THR A 188 -12.70 5.08 -10.57
N ARG A 189 -13.45 5.69 -11.51
CA ARG A 189 -14.75 6.35 -11.27
C ARG A 189 -15.83 5.47 -10.62
N ASP A 190 -15.76 4.16 -10.83
CA ASP A 190 -16.69 3.11 -10.37
C ASP A 190 -16.09 2.27 -9.25
N LEU A 191 -14.95 2.70 -8.68
CA LEU A 191 -14.27 2.02 -7.59
C LEU A 191 -15.17 1.95 -6.35
N VAL A 192 -15.25 0.75 -5.77
CA VAL A 192 -16.01 0.47 -4.55
C VAL A 192 -15.10 0.65 -3.34
N LYS A 193 -15.52 1.51 -2.40
CA LYS A 193 -14.84 1.69 -1.12
C LYS A 193 -14.88 0.41 -0.30
N THR A 194 -13.76 0.07 0.31
CA THR A 194 -13.62 -1.13 1.15
C THR A 194 -13.24 -0.67 2.55
N PRO A 195 -13.99 -1.07 3.59
CA PRO A 195 -13.63 -0.73 4.96
C PRO A 195 -12.34 -1.45 5.35
N VAL A 196 -11.52 -0.81 6.17
CA VAL A 196 -10.25 -1.38 6.64
C VAL A 196 -10.53 -2.52 7.64
N PHE A 197 -11.51 -2.28 8.51
CA PHE A 197 -12.03 -3.25 9.47
C PHE A 197 -13.47 -3.60 9.16
N ASP A 198 -13.81 -4.88 9.29
CA ASP A 198 -15.19 -5.33 9.21
C ASP A 198 -15.85 -5.10 10.58
N TRP A 199 -16.22 -3.85 10.85
CA TRP A 199 -17.03 -3.53 12.02
C TRP A 199 -18.41 -4.17 11.85
N PRO A 200 -18.96 -4.89 12.85
CA PRO A 200 -20.38 -5.22 12.83
C PRO A 200 -21.18 -3.90 12.71
N GLU A 201 -22.30 -3.92 11.97
CA GLU A 201 -23.12 -2.73 11.63
C GLU A 201 -23.60 -1.88 12.84
N GLU A 202 -23.34 -2.33 14.07
CA GLU A 202 -23.80 -1.74 15.33
C GLU A 202 -22.81 -0.74 15.98
N HIS A 203 -21.70 -0.38 15.34
CA HIS A 203 -20.77 0.62 15.87
C HIS A 203 -21.05 2.02 15.31
N GLU A 204 -22.25 2.55 15.55
CA GLU A 204 -22.37 3.99 15.75
C GLU A 204 -21.76 4.31 17.11
N PRO A 205 -20.71 5.15 17.20
CA PRO A 205 -20.27 5.65 18.49
C PRO A 205 -21.42 6.50 19.05
N HIS A 206 -22.19 5.92 19.96
CA HIS A 206 -23.10 6.68 20.82
C HIS A 206 -22.25 7.65 21.64
N MET A 207 -22.04 8.83 21.08
CA MET A 207 -21.67 10.04 21.81
C MET A 207 -22.89 10.42 22.66
N GLY A 208 -23.04 9.76 23.80
CA GLY A 208 -23.86 10.29 24.88
C GLY A 208 -23.23 11.60 25.35
N PRO A 209 -24.02 12.65 25.65
CA PRO A 209 -23.46 13.88 26.19
C PRO A 209 -22.71 13.56 27.48
N LEU A 210 -21.43 13.93 27.52
CA LEU A 210 -20.64 13.94 28.75
C LEU A 210 -21.37 14.85 29.75
N GLN A 211 -21.89 14.26 30.82
CA GLN A 211 -22.43 14.97 31.99
C GLN A 211 -21.31 15.33 32.96
#